data_AF-A0A4S4GHQ3-F1
#
_entry.id   AF-A0A4S4GHQ3-F1
#
_cell.length_a   1.000
_cell.length_b   1.000
_cell.length_c   1.000
_cell.angle_alpha   90.00
_cell.angle_beta   90.00
_cell.angle_gamma   90.00
#
_symmetry.space_group_name_H-M   'P 1'
#
loop_
_entity.id
_entity.type
_entity.pdbx_description
1 polymer ?
#
loop_
_entity_poly.entity_id
_entity_poly.type
_entity_poly.pdbx_seq_one_letter_code
_entity_poly.pdbx_strand_id
1 'polypeptide(L)'
;MVHFLRYISQLVMSPSHGWEDIAARSEKPAEIAINGFYPLLGLTACSVFAKLFYGGIRLNPLSLLIEEAVVTFVMFFAGYFFASFCWSVFAGRFSAKTEATEKKQDTFIIYNLSLLAIIQIIENVLPISLSLVQFLPLFILVVIWAGHTYVCVRPQSMLMFMVFAVLTILVPPYAIFYIFMTFLQ
;
A
#
# COMPACT_ATOMS: atom_id res chain seq x y z
N MET A 1 6.27 13.36 -7.03
CA MET A 1 7.10 12.35 -6.35
C MET A 1 7.73 12.83 -5.04
N VAL A 2 8.56 13.89 -5.01
CA VAL A 2 9.27 14.31 -3.77
C VAL A 2 8.29 14.68 -2.63
N HIS A 3 7.26 15.49 -2.94
CA HIS A 3 6.22 15.82 -1.96
C HIS A 3 5.50 14.57 -1.43
N PHE A 4 5.18 13.62 -2.31
CA PHE A 4 4.53 12.37 -1.95
C PHE A 4 5.36 11.53 -0.96
N LEU A 5 6.65 11.36 -1.23
CA LEU A 5 7.58 10.65 -0.35
C LEU A 5 7.75 11.34 1.01
N ARG A 6 7.72 12.69 1.02
CA ARG A 6 7.75 13.46 2.28
C ARG A 6 6.54 13.11 3.15
N TYR A 7 5.33 13.01 2.60
CA TYR A 7 4.15 12.62 3.37
C TYR A 7 4.20 11.19 3.87
N ILE A 8 4.73 10.27 3.07
CA ILE A 8 5.01 8.91 3.53
C ILE A 8 5.96 8.93 4.72
N SER A 9 7.06 9.70 4.67
CA SER A 9 7.98 9.81 5.81
C SER A 9 7.31 10.41 7.04
N GLN A 10 6.41 11.37 6.87
CA GLN A 10 5.63 11.93 7.97
C GLN A 10 4.67 10.90 8.57
N LEU A 11 4.00 10.09 7.75
CA LEU A 11 3.16 9.00 8.22
C LEU A 11 3.96 7.96 9.02
N VAL A 12 5.20 7.68 8.63
CA VAL A 12 6.08 6.76 9.37
C VAL A 12 6.54 7.35 10.69
N MET A 13 6.92 8.63 10.73
CA MET A 13 7.42 9.26 11.95
C MET A 13 6.31 9.64 12.93
N SER A 14 5.19 10.12 12.43
CA SER A 14 4.07 10.60 13.22
C SER A 14 2.75 10.42 12.44
N PRO A 15 2.13 9.24 12.51
CA PRO A 15 0.94 8.90 11.75
C PRO A 15 -0.20 9.92 11.85
N SER A 16 -0.55 10.38 13.06
CA SER A 16 -1.66 11.33 13.25
C SER A 16 -1.41 12.67 12.56
N HIS A 17 -0.26 13.31 12.81
CA HIS A 17 0.13 14.55 12.12
C HIS A 17 0.28 14.35 10.61
N GLY A 18 0.77 13.18 10.17
CA GLY A 18 0.87 12.86 8.74
C GLY A 18 -0.50 12.89 8.04
N TRP A 19 -1.54 12.34 8.68
CA TRP A 19 -2.90 12.41 8.15
C TRP A 19 -3.51 13.82 8.20
N GLU A 20 -3.17 14.64 9.21
CA GLU A 20 -3.57 16.05 9.28
C GLU A 20 -2.93 16.87 8.15
N ASP A 21 -1.64 16.66 7.90
CA ASP A 21 -0.90 17.29 6.81
C ASP A 21 -1.45 16.91 5.43
N ILE A 22 -1.86 15.65 5.26
CA ILE A 22 -2.54 15.18 4.04
C ILE A 22 -3.95 15.77 3.93
N ALA A 23 -4.68 15.93 5.03
CA ALA A 23 -6.01 16.56 5.06
C ALA A 23 -5.97 18.04 4.69
N ALA A 24 -4.88 18.74 5.02
CA ALA A 24 -4.70 20.14 4.69
C ALA A 24 -4.55 20.38 3.17
N ARG A 25 -4.27 19.34 2.38
CA ARG A 25 -4.24 19.43 0.91
C ARG A 25 -5.59 19.10 0.29
N SER A 26 -5.90 19.80 -0.79
CA SER A 26 -7.06 19.57 -1.66
C SER A 26 -6.72 18.78 -2.93
N GLU A 27 -5.57 18.09 -2.95
CA GLU A 27 -5.16 17.28 -4.10
C GLU A 27 -6.16 16.16 -4.39
N LYS A 28 -6.42 15.94 -5.68
CA LYS A 28 -7.30 14.85 -6.11
C LYS A 28 -6.55 13.52 -6.01
N PRO A 29 -7.22 12.42 -5.63
CA PRO A 29 -6.59 11.10 -5.56
C PRO A 29 -5.90 10.68 -6.87
N ALA A 30 -6.49 11.03 -8.01
CA ALA A 30 -5.91 10.78 -9.33
C ALA A 30 -4.55 11.46 -9.54
N GLU A 31 -4.39 12.70 -9.05
CA GLU A 31 -3.13 13.44 -9.15
C GLU A 31 -2.05 12.82 -8.24
N ILE A 32 -2.44 12.40 -7.04
CA ILE A 32 -1.57 11.69 -6.10
C ILE A 32 -1.13 10.34 -6.71
N ALA A 33 -2.05 9.64 -7.38
CA ALA A 33 -1.78 8.36 -8.01
C ALA A 33 -0.77 8.50 -9.16
N ILE A 34 -1.00 9.44 -10.09
CA ILE A 34 -0.14 9.67 -11.26
C ILE A 34 1.24 10.20 -10.84
N ASN A 35 1.29 11.16 -9.92
CA ASN A 35 2.54 11.84 -9.57
C ASN A 35 3.35 11.16 -8.45
N GLY A 36 2.80 10.14 -7.80
CA GLY A 36 3.37 9.49 -6.62
C GLY A 36 3.24 7.97 -6.67
N PHE A 37 2.02 7.47 -6.58
CA PHE A 37 1.76 6.03 -6.41
C PHE A 37 2.26 5.18 -7.59
N TYR A 38 1.86 5.48 -8.83
CA TYR A 38 2.24 4.65 -9.98
C TYR A 38 3.75 4.64 -10.25
N PRO A 39 4.47 5.78 -10.17
CA PRO A 39 5.94 5.77 -10.19
C PRO A 39 6.55 4.92 -9.07
N LEU A 40 5.97 4.94 -7.86
CA LEU A 40 6.44 4.10 -6.76
C LEU A 40 6.21 2.61 -7.03
N LEU A 41 5.08 2.22 -7.64
CA LEU A 41 4.84 0.83 -8.03
C LEU A 41 5.85 0.36 -9.09
N GLY A 42 6.16 1.21 -10.06
CA GLY A 42 7.23 0.93 -11.03
C GLY A 42 8.58 0.73 -10.36
N LEU A 43 8.94 1.60 -9.40
CA LEU A 43 10.17 1.44 -8.61
C LEU A 43 10.15 0.15 -7.78
N THR A 44 9.00 -0.21 -7.21
CA THR A 44 8.81 -1.44 -6.43
C THR A 44 9.02 -2.68 -7.29
N ALA A 45 8.47 -2.71 -8.51
CA ALA A 45 8.73 -3.77 -9.47
C ALA A 45 10.21 -3.85 -9.87
N CYS A 46 10.84 -2.70 -10.16
CA CYS A 46 12.27 -2.65 -10.49
C CYS A 46 13.16 -3.13 -9.34
N SER A 47 12.74 -2.98 -8.08
CA SER A 47 13.52 -3.43 -6.92
C SER A 47 13.73 -4.95 -6.87
N VAL A 48 12.87 -5.74 -7.52
CA VAL A 48 13.01 -7.21 -7.62
C VAL A 48 14.36 -7.61 -8.24
N PHE A 49 14.87 -6.82 -9.19
CA PHE A 49 16.16 -7.08 -9.81
C PHE A 49 17.35 -6.92 -8.86
N ALA A 50 17.17 -6.32 -7.67
CA ALA A 50 18.22 -6.26 -6.65
C ALA A 50 18.66 -7.67 -6.20
N LYS A 51 17.79 -8.68 -6.33
CA LYS A 51 18.10 -10.09 -6.03
C LYS A 51 19.25 -10.66 -6.90
N LEU A 52 19.52 -10.06 -8.07
CA LEU A 52 20.67 -10.44 -8.91
C LEU A 52 22.00 -10.22 -8.20
N PHE A 53 22.11 -9.21 -7.32
CA PHE A 53 23.37 -8.89 -6.65
C PHE A 53 23.79 -9.92 -5.60
N TYR A 54 22.87 -10.74 -5.10
CA TYR A 54 23.14 -11.70 -4.03
C TYR A 54 23.07 -13.17 -4.47
N GLY A 55 22.20 -13.51 -5.44
CA GLY A 55 22.07 -14.87 -5.96
C GLY A 55 22.74 -15.13 -7.33
N GLY A 56 23.06 -14.06 -8.06
CA GLY A 56 23.48 -14.15 -9.46
C GLY A 56 22.44 -14.82 -10.38
N ILE A 57 22.77 -14.92 -11.67
CA ILE A 57 21.85 -15.46 -12.71
C ILE A 57 21.59 -16.96 -12.50
N ARG A 58 22.48 -17.69 -11.80
CA ARG A 58 22.32 -19.13 -11.55
C ARG A 58 21.18 -19.45 -10.58
N LEU A 59 20.98 -18.64 -9.54
CA LEU A 59 19.89 -18.84 -8.58
C LEU A 59 18.62 -18.08 -8.99
N ASN A 60 18.78 -16.97 -9.73
CA ASN A 60 17.68 -16.11 -10.17
C ASN A 60 17.72 -15.95 -11.70
N PRO A 61 17.12 -16.88 -12.48
CA PRO A 61 17.05 -16.72 -13.93
C PRO A 61 16.22 -15.48 -14.28
N LEU A 62 16.61 -14.78 -15.35
CA LEU A 62 15.99 -13.51 -15.74
C LEU A 62 14.48 -13.65 -16.01
N SER A 63 14.03 -14.80 -16.51
CA SER A 63 12.60 -15.08 -16.72
C SER A 63 11.79 -14.99 -15.43
N LEU A 64 12.30 -15.61 -14.35
CA LEU A 64 11.65 -15.62 -13.05
C LEU A 64 11.60 -14.20 -12.45
N LEU A 65 12.67 -13.42 -12.59
CA LEU A 65 12.72 -12.05 -12.06
C LEU A 65 11.78 -11.11 -12.83
N ILE A 66 11.66 -11.27 -14.14
CA ILE A 66 10.71 -10.49 -14.95
C ILE A 66 9.28 -10.81 -14.53
N GLU A 67 8.97 -12.10 -14.37
CA GLU A 67 7.67 -12.55 -13.89
C GLU A 67 7.35 -11.96 -12.51
N GLU A 68 8.27 -12.09 -11.56
CA GLU A 68 8.11 -11.55 -10.21
C GLU A 68 7.97 -10.02 -10.21
N ALA A 69 8.72 -9.30 -11.06
CA ALA A 69 8.57 -7.85 -11.21
C ALA A 69 7.19 -7.45 -11.74
N VAL A 70 6.66 -8.17 -12.73
CA VAL A 70 5.30 -7.94 -13.26
C VAL A 70 4.26 -8.24 -12.19
N VAL A 71 4.36 -9.37 -11.50
CA VAL A 71 3.43 -9.73 -10.40
C VAL A 71 3.49 -8.70 -9.28
N THR A 72 4.69 -8.22 -8.92
CA THR A 72 4.88 -7.16 -7.91
C THR A 72 4.18 -5.86 -8.29
N PHE A 73 4.24 -5.45 -9.56
CA PHE A 73 3.47 -4.29 -10.01
C PHE A 73 1.96 -4.55 -9.92
N VAL A 74 1.51 -5.70 -10.45
CA VAL A 74 0.10 -6.05 -10.56
C VAL A 74 -0.56 -6.19 -9.19
N MET A 75 0.10 -6.79 -8.20
CA MET A 75 -0.48 -7.00 -6.86
C MET A 75 -0.87 -5.67 -6.18
N PHE A 76 -0.05 -4.63 -6.31
CA PHE A 76 -0.37 -3.32 -5.75
C PHE A 76 -1.36 -2.54 -6.61
N PHE A 77 -1.21 -2.60 -7.94
CA PHE A 77 -2.11 -1.93 -8.86
C PHE A 77 -3.53 -2.48 -8.76
N ALA A 78 -3.70 -3.80 -8.86
CA ALA A 78 -4.99 -4.46 -8.68
C ALA A 78 -5.50 -4.33 -7.23
N GLY A 79 -4.60 -4.39 -6.23
CA GLY A 79 -4.94 -4.14 -4.83
C GLY A 79 -5.58 -2.77 -4.60
N TYR A 80 -5.10 -1.72 -5.27
CA TYR A 80 -5.69 -0.40 -5.22
C TYR A 80 -7.13 -0.38 -5.75
N PHE A 81 -7.38 -0.93 -6.94
CA PHE A 81 -8.74 -0.96 -7.51
C PHE A 81 -9.68 -1.85 -6.70
N PHE A 82 -9.20 -2.98 -6.20
CA PHE A 82 -9.96 -3.85 -5.31
C PHE A 82 -10.37 -3.12 -4.03
N ALA A 83 -9.42 -2.45 -3.36
CA ALA A 83 -9.68 -1.66 -2.16
C ALA A 83 -10.69 -0.54 -2.45
N SER A 84 -10.45 0.26 -3.49
CA SER A 84 -11.33 1.39 -3.86
C SER A 84 -12.76 0.90 -4.15
N PHE A 85 -12.90 -0.21 -4.88
CA PHE A 85 -14.19 -0.86 -5.10
C PHE A 85 -14.87 -1.26 -3.79
N CYS A 86 -14.18 -2.00 -2.91
CA CYS A 86 -14.76 -2.40 -1.62
C CYS A 86 -15.18 -1.19 -0.78
N TRP A 87 -14.38 -0.12 -0.74
CA TRP A 87 -14.69 1.08 0.03
C TRP A 87 -15.88 1.83 -0.55
N SER A 88 -16.00 1.97 -1.88
CA SER A 88 -17.16 2.61 -2.52
C SER A 88 -18.50 1.93 -2.13
N VAL A 89 -18.48 0.60 -1.97
CA VAL A 89 -19.67 -0.20 -1.63
C VAL A 89 -19.93 -0.18 -0.12
N PHE A 90 -18.91 -0.44 0.70
CA PHE A 90 -19.09 -0.77 2.12
C PHE A 90 -18.73 0.36 3.10
N ALA A 91 -18.03 1.42 2.68
CA ALA A 91 -17.56 2.46 3.61
C ALA A 91 -18.70 3.22 4.33
N GLY A 92 -19.89 3.27 3.74
CA GLY A 92 -21.08 3.84 4.39
C GLY A 92 -21.50 3.13 5.68
N ARG A 93 -20.98 1.93 5.95
CA ARG A 93 -21.24 1.20 7.20
C ARG A 93 -20.47 1.75 8.41
N PHE A 94 -19.34 2.41 8.20
CA PHE A 94 -18.47 2.91 9.29
C PHE A 94 -18.11 4.41 9.17
N SER A 95 -18.34 5.04 8.02
CA SER A 95 -18.10 6.46 7.77
C SER A 95 -19.33 7.12 7.11
N ALA A 96 -19.41 8.45 7.19
CA ALA A 96 -20.45 9.22 6.51
C ALA A 96 -20.18 9.25 4.99
N LYS A 97 -21.17 8.83 4.19
CA LYS A 97 -21.11 8.89 2.73
C LYS A 97 -21.31 10.34 2.25
N THR A 98 -20.22 10.99 1.87
CA THR A 98 -20.18 12.27 1.17
C THR A 98 -19.14 12.19 0.05
N GLU A 99 -19.30 12.90 -1.06
CA GLU A 99 -18.32 12.90 -2.16
C GLU A 99 -16.90 13.29 -1.72
N ALA A 100 -16.80 14.21 -0.75
CA ALA A 100 -15.53 14.58 -0.13
C ALA A 100 -14.90 13.40 0.65
N THR A 101 -15.72 12.52 1.23
CA THR A 101 -15.26 11.33 1.93
C THR A 101 -14.74 10.29 0.95
N GLU A 102 -15.37 10.07 -0.20
CA GLU A 102 -14.92 9.09 -1.20
C GLU A 102 -13.51 9.44 -1.71
N LYS A 103 -13.25 10.71 -2.02
CA LYS A 103 -11.90 11.16 -2.39
C LYS A 103 -10.88 10.90 -1.28
N LYS A 104 -11.25 11.16 -0.02
CA LYS A 104 -10.37 10.86 1.12
C LYS A 104 -10.12 9.36 1.26
N GLN A 105 -11.10 8.51 0.97
CA GLN A 105 -10.93 7.05 1.05
C GLN A 105 -9.90 6.56 0.02
N ASP A 106 -9.97 7.04 -1.23
CA ASP A 106 -8.97 6.68 -2.25
C ASP A 106 -7.57 7.19 -1.88
N THR A 107 -7.45 8.43 -1.40
CA THR A 107 -6.17 8.96 -0.90
C THR A 107 -5.64 8.12 0.26
N PHE A 108 -6.51 7.72 1.19
CA PHE A 108 -6.16 6.85 2.32
C PHE A 108 -5.64 5.49 1.83
N ILE A 109 -6.30 4.87 0.85
CA ILE A 109 -5.86 3.61 0.25
C ILE A 109 -4.49 3.78 -0.41
N ILE A 110 -4.29 4.84 -1.21
CA ILE A 110 -3.03 5.11 -1.91
C ILE A 110 -1.86 5.18 -0.92
N TYR A 111 -1.97 5.97 0.14
CA TYR A 111 -0.87 6.12 1.10
C TYR A 111 -0.55 4.83 1.86
N ASN A 112 -1.57 4.07 2.27
CA ASN A 112 -1.35 2.80 2.97
C ASN A 112 -0.74 1.73 2.05
N LEU A 113 -1.19 1.61 0.80
CA LEU A 113 -0.55 0.72 -0.19
C LEU A 113 0.87 1.16 -0.53
N SER A 114 1.14 2.47 -0.51
CA SER A 114 2.49 3.00 -0.75
C SER A 114 3.47 2.66 0.36
N LEU A 115 3.01 2.70 1.62
CA LEU A 115 3.81 2.22 2.74
C LEU A 115 4.14 0.73 2.58
N LEU A 116 3.16 -0.08 2.16
CA LEU A 116 3.36 -1.49 1.90
C LEU A 116 4.33 -1.73 0.73
N ALA A 117 4.23 -0.95 -0.34
CA ALA A 117 5.15 -0.99 -1.47
C ALA A 117 6.59 -0.63 -1.08
N ILE A 118 6.78 0.31 -0.16
CA ILE A 118 8.11 0.65 0.36
C ILE A 118 8.68 -0.49 1.22
N ILE A 119 7.85 -1.15 2.03
CA ILE A 119 8.26 -2.36 2.74
C ILE A 119 8.70 -3.42 1.72
N GLN A 120 7.95 -3.62 0.63
CA GLN A 120 8.33 -4.56 -0.43
C GLN A 120 9.67 -4.21 -1.09
N ILE A 121 9.96 -2.92 -1.31
CA ILE A 121 11.29 -2.48 -1.81
C ILE A 121 12.38 -2.91 -0.83
N ILE A 122 12.17 -2.69 0.48
CA ILE A 122 13.12 -3.08 1.51
C ILE A 122 13.32 -4.60 1.51
N GLU A 123 12.25 -5.38 1.41
CA GLU A 123 12.31 -6.85 1.30
C GLU A 123 13.10 -7.32 0.08
N ASN A 124 12.88 -6.71 -1.09
CA ASN A 124 13.55 -7.10 -2.33
C ASN A 124 15.05 -6.76 -2.33
N VAL A 125 15.44 -5.68 -1.66
CA VAL A 125 16.83 -5.22 -1.59
C VAL A 125 17.62 -5.97 -0.51
N LEU A 126 16.98 -6.46 0.55
CA LEU A 126 17.68 -7.14 1.63
C LEU A 126 17.97 -8.61 1.27
N PRO A 127 19.23 -9.07 1.39
CA PRO A 127 19.63 -10.43 1.02
C PRO A 127 19.16 -11.52 2.00
N ILE A 128 18.65 -11.14 3.17
CA ILE A 128 18.24 -12.05 4.24
C ILE A 128 16.76 -11.80 4.49
N SER A 129 15.98 -12.88 4.63
CA SER A 129 14.63 -12.85 5.19
C SER A 129 14.72 -12.45 6.66
N LEU A 130 14.98 -11.17 6.93
CA LEU A 130 14.99 -10.62 8.26
C LEU A 130 13.55 -10.73 8.78
N SER A 131 13.35 -11.56 9.80
CA SER A 131 12.05 -11.73 10.44
C SER A 131 11.42 -10.37 10.80
N LEU A 132 12.26 -9.37 11.13
CA LEU A 132 11.83 -8.00 11.40
C LEU A 132 11.02 -7.37 10.25
N VAL A 133 11.45 -7.53 8.99
CA VAL A 133 10.78 -6.91 7.84
C VAL A 133 9.39 -7.51 7.62
N GLN A 134 9.24 -8.81 7.89
CA GLN A 134 7.94 -9.49 7.83
C GLN A 134 6.94 -8.96 8.88
N PHE A 135 7.42 -8.32 9.96
CA PHE A 135 6.58 -7.67 10.96
C PHE A 135 6.31 -6.18 10.64
N LEU A 136 7.04 -5.55 9.72
CA LEU A 136 6.81 -4.13 9.36
C LEU A 136 5.37 -3.84 8.88
N PRO A 137 4.66 -4.73 8.16
CA PRO A 137 3.26 -4.51 7.83
C PRO A 137 2.35 -4.30 9.07
N LEU A 138 2.73 -4.81 10.25
CA LEU A 138 2.00 -4.52 11.49
C LEU A 138 2.07 -3.04 11.89
N PHE A 139 3.15 -2.34 11.54
CA PHE A 139 3.23 -0.89 11.74
C PHE A 139 2.18 -0.13 10.93
N ILE A 140 1.82 -0.63 9.74
CA ILE A 140 0.76 -0.01 8.93
C ILE A 140 -0.59 -0.07 9.67
N LEU A 141 -0.83 -1.04 10.57
CA LEU A 141 -2.03 -1.03 11.41
C LEU A 141 -2.13 0.22 12.28
N VAL A 142 -1.00 0.69 12.81
CA VAL A 142 -0.94 1.95 13.59
C VAL A 142 -1.25 3.14 12.69
N VAL A 143 -0.74 3.13 11.46
CA VAL A 143 -1.03 4.19 10.48
C VAL A 143 -2.51 4.21 10.08
N ILE A 144 -3.09 3.05 9.81
CA ILE A 144 -4.52 2.87 9.53
C ILE A 144 -5.37 3.38 10.70
N TRP A 145 -5.01 2.97 11.93
CA TRP A 145 -5.69 3.39 13.15
C TRP A 145 -5.66 4.91 13.33
N ALA A 146 -4.51 5.54 13.12
CA ALA A 146 -4.36 7.00 13.20
C ALA A 146 -5.21 7.74 12.15
N GLY A 147 -5.47 7.13 11.00
CA GLY A 147 -6.25 7.73 9.92
C GLY A 147 -7.78 7.69 10.10
N HIS A 148 -8.30 7.15 11.21
CA HIS A 148 -9.75 7.10 11.45
C HIS A 148 -10.41 8.49 11.43
N THR A 149 -9.73 9.52 11.94
CA THR A 149 -10.18 10.91 11.89
C THR A 149 -10.19 11.45 10.46
N TYR A 150 -9.18 11.10 9.66
CA TYR A 150 -9.05 11.52 8.27
C TYR A 150 -10.21 11.03 7.40
N VAL A 151 -10.57 9.75 7.53
CA VAL A 151 -11.71 9.14 6.81
C VAL A 151 -13.06 9.32 7.55
N CYS A 152 -13.11 10.12 8.61
CA CYS A 152 -14.32 10.46 9.37
C CYS A 152 -15.09 9.23 9.89
N VAL A 153 -14.37 8.25 10.46
CA VAL A 153 -14.95 7.03 11.03
C VAL A 153 -15.71 7.35 12.31
N ARG A 154 -16.88 6.73 12.49
CA ARG A 154 -17.65 6.88 13.74
C ARG A 154 -16.94 6.15 14.89
N PRO A 155 -16.90 6.70 16.11
CA PRO A 155 -16.20 6.08 17.24
C PRO A 155 -16.64 4.63 17.53
N GLN A 156 -17.93 4.34 17.34
CA GLN A 156 -18.53 3.02 17.60
C GLN A 156 -18.15 1.96 16.55
N SER A 157 -17.68 2.37 15.37
CA SER A 157 -17.33 1.47 14.26
C SER A 157 -15.83 1.28 14.07
N MET A 158 -15.02 1.68 15.06
CA MET A 158 -13.55 1.65 14.95
C MET A 158 -13.00 0.25 14.64
N LEU A 159 -13.48 -0.78 15.35
CA LEU A 159 -13.05 -2.16 15.12
C LEU A 159 -13.44 -2.64 13.71
N MET A 160 -14.67 -2.34 13.28
CA MET A 160 -15.16 -2.70 11.95
C MET A 160 -14.33 -2.03 10.85
N PHE A 161 -14.00 -0.75 11.03
CA PHE A 161 -13.10 -0.01 10.15
C PHE A 161 -11.72 -0.66 10.06
N MET A 162 -11.10 -0.99 11.20
CA MET A 162 -9.77 -1.60 11.25
C MET A 162 -9.74 -2.94 10.52
N VAL A 163 -10.68 -3.85 10.84
CA VAL A 163 -10.77 -5.16 10.19
C VAL A 163 -11.01 -5.00 8.69
N PHE A 164 -11.89 -4.09 8.30
CA PHE A 164 -12.19 -3.83 6.90
C PHE A 164 -10.98 -3.28 6.14
N ALA A 165 -10.26 -2.31 6.71
CA ALA A 165 -9.04 -1.75 6.11
C ALA A 165 -7.96 -2.84 5.95
N VAL A 166 -7.79 -3.72 6.93
CA VAL A 166 -6.84 -4.84 6.82
C VAL A 166 -7.22 -5.78 5.68
N LEU A 167 -8.48 -6.21 5.63
CA LEU A 167 -8.96 -7.15 4.61
C LEU A 167 -8.96 -6.56 3.19
N THR A 168 -9.10 -5.25 3.05
CA THR A 168 -9.22 -4.58 1.75
C THR A 168 -7.94 -3.91 1.28
N ILE A 169 -7.01 -3.56 2.16
CA ILE A 169 -5.78 -2.83 1.81
C ILE A 169 -4.55 -3.72 2.03
N LEU A 170 -4.41 -4.33 3.20
CA LEU A 170 -3.20 -5.08 3.57
C LEU A 170 -3.18 -6.48 2.96
N VAL A 171 -4.28 -7.23 3.09
CA VAL A 171 -4.36 -8.64 2.65
C VAL A 171 -4.31 -8.80 1.12
N PRO A 172 -4.98 -7.96 0.29
CA PRO A 172 -5.11 -8.26 -1.13
C PRO A 172 -3.80 -8.34 -1.91
N PRO A 173 -2.80 -7.45 -1.70
CA PRO A 173 -1.51 -7.59 -2.38
C PRO A 173 -0.86 -8.97 -2.13
N TYR A 174 -0.85 -9.46 -0.90
CA TYR A 174 -0.31 -10.79 -0.58
C TYR A 174 -1.14 -11.92 -1.20
N ALA A 175 -2.47 -11.81 -1.17
CA ALA A 175 -3.35 -12.80 -1.79
C ALA A 175 -3.15 -12.87 -3.31
N ILE A 176 -3.07 -11.72 -3.98
CA ILE A 176 -2.82 -11.63 -5.43
C ILE A 176 -1.44 -12.21 -5.76
N PHE A 177 -0.40 -11.84 -5.02
CA PHE A 177 0.93 -12.40 -5.20
C PHE A 177 0.94 -13.93 -5.11
N TYR A 178 0.32 -14.48 -4.06
CA TYR A 178 0.24 -15.93 -3.84
C TYR A 178 -0.51 -16.66 -4.97
N ILE A 179 -1.65 -16.11 -5.41
CA ILE A 179 -2.43 -16.66 -6.52
C ILE A 179 -1.58 -16.71 -7.78
N PHE A 180 -0.98 -15.59 -8.18
CA PHE A 180 -0.17 -15.52 -9.41
C PHE A 180 1.02 -16.49 -9.38
N MET A 181 1.76 -16.51 -8.27
CA MET A 181 2.92 -17.42 -8.13
C MET A 181 2.52 -18.90 -8.15
N THR A 182 1.32 -19.24 -7.66
CA THR A 182 0.82 -20.63 -7.72
C THR A 182 0.39 -21.01 -9.15
N PHE A 183 -0.16 -20.07 -9.92
CA PHE A 183 -0.61 -20.32 -11.29
C PHE A 183 0.51 -20.37 -12.34
N LEU A 184 1.65 -19.72 -12.07
CA LEU A 184 2.77 -19.62 -13.00
C LEU A 184 3.84 -20.72 -12.84
N GLN A 185 3.74 -21.55 -11.78
CA GLN A 185 4.58 -22.74 -11.53
C GLN A 185 3.99 -24.00 -12.15
#